data_AF-A0A1F3F3S7-F1
#
_entry.id   AF-A0A1F3F3S7-F1
#
_cell.length_a   1.000
_cell.length_b   1.000
_cell.length_c   1.000
_cell.angle_alpha   90.00
_cell.angle_beta   90.00
_cell.angle_gamma   90.00
#
_symmetry.space_group_name_H-M   'P 1'
#
loop_
_entity.id
_entity.type
_entity.pdbx_description
1 polymer ?
#
loop_
_entity_poly.entity_id
_entity_poly.type
_entity_poly.pdbx_seq_one_letter_code
_entity_poly.pdbx_strand_id
1 'polypeptide(L)'
;MGLLIASTVILAWFVHLVWLLAFAEVSFTSPMFYLHIAVQTHLFTGLFITAHDAMHGLVSPNRNVNKGVGHLATRLFAALSYSRLLEKHKLHHQFPGEAGDPDYCTTSQNFWRWWFSFLKNYVSIWQFVIFAVVFNVLQIWVDQLNLIFFWILPSVLATFQLFYFGTYRPHRLPHTEPMMPHHSRTQKGPHWWAMLSCYFFGYHFEHHESPRTPWWKLYQLKNQQV
;
A
#
# COMPACT_ATOMS: atom_id res chain seq x y z
N MET A 1 3.28 -20.24 4.42
CA MET A 1 2.05 -19.51 4.05
C MET A 1 2.36 -18.11 3.53
N GLY A 2 3.13 -17.27 4.23
CA GLY A 2 3.42 -15.89 3.78
C GLY A 2 4.01 -15.77 2.38
N LEU A 3 5.02 -16.56 2.03
CA LEU A 3 5.61 -16.57 0.69
C LEU A 3 4.61 -16.95 -0.40
N LEU A 4 3.71 -17.89 -0.13
CA LEU A 4 2.66 -18.27 -1.07
C LEU A 4 1.71 -17.09 -1.31
N ILE A 5 1.25 -16.44 -0.26
CA ILE A 5 0.36 -15.27 -0.36
C ILE A 5 1.04 -14.12 -1.09
N ALA A 6 2.29 -13.80 -0.73
CA ALA A 6 3.09 -12.79 -1.42
C ALA A 6 3.24 -13.09 -2.92
N SER A 7 3.53 -14.35 -3.27
CA SER A 7 3.65 -14.79 -4.65
C SER A 7 2.32 -14.67 -5.39
N THR A 8 1.21 -15.06 -4.76
CA THR A 8 -0.13 -14.93 -5.35
C THR A 8 -0.48 -13.47 -5.65
N VAL A 9 -0.21 -12.54 -4.72
CA VAL A 9 -0.48 -11.11 -4.94
C VAL A 9 0.38 -10.56 -6.07
N ILE A 10 1.68 -10.86 -6.09
CA ILE A 10 2.60 -10.41 -7.15
C ILE A 10 2.19 -10.98 -8.51
N LEU A 11 1.88 -12.28 -8.58
CA LEU A 11 1.46 -12.92 -9.82
C LEU A 11 0.10 -12.41 -10.30
N ALA A 12 -0.87 -12.22 -9.41
CA ALA A 12 -2.17 -11.66 -9.76
C ALA A 12 -2.02 -10.23 -10.30
N TRP A 13 -1.21 -9.39 -9.65
CA TRP A 13 -0.87 -8.05 -10.14
C TRP A 13 -0.24 -8.10 -11.52
N PHE A 14 0.76 -8.97 -11.72
CA PHE A 14 1.51 -9.04 -12.98
C PHE A 14 0.64 -9.56 -14.13
N VAL A 15 -0.07 -10.67 -13.92
CA VAL A 15 -0.91 -11.29 -14.94
C VAL A 15 -2.06 -10.36 -15.32
N HIS A 16 -2.75 -9.76 -14.35
CA HIS A 16 -3.83 -8.82 -14.63
C HIS A 16 -3.32 -7.59 -15.37
N LEU A 17 -2.18 -7.01 -14.95
CA LEU A 17 -1.59 -5.87 -15.64
C LEU A 17 -1.20 -6.21 -17.08
N VAL A 18 -0.48 -7.30 -17.31
CA VAL A 18 -0.07 -7.72 -18.66
C VAL A 18 -1.28 -7.96 -19.55
N TRP A 19 -2.32 -8.61 -19.02
CA TRP A 19 -3.56 -8.81 -19.77
C TRP A 19 -4.24 -7.48 -20.12
N LEU A 20 -4.31 -6.53 -19.18
CA LEU A 20 -4.88 -5.19 -19.44
C LEU A 20 -4.09 -4.43 -20.50
N LEU A 21 -2.76 -4.48 -20.44
CA LEU A 21 -1.92 -3.76 -21.39
C LEU A 21 -1.97 -4.39 -22.79
N ALA A 22 -2.13 -5.71 -22.90
CA ALA A 22 -2.10 -6.40 -24.19
C ALA A 22 -3.48 -6.57 -24.85
N PHE A 23 -4.57 -6.65 -24.07
CA PHE A 23 -5.87 -7.09 -24.59
C PHE A 23 -7.05 -6.20 -24.19
N ALA A 24 -6.94 -5.38 -23.14
CA ALA A 24 -8.08 -4.56 -22.72
C ALA A 24 -8.17 -3.26 -23.54
N GLU A 25 -9.39 -2.83 -23.81
CA GLU A 25 -9.67 -1.56 -24.47
C GLU A 25 -10.08 -0.50 -23.43
N VAL A 26 -9.56 0.73 -23.60
CA VAL A 26 -10.01 1.87 -22.81
C VAL A 26 -11.37 2.33 -23.32
N SER A 27 -12.40 2.18 -22.49
CA SER A 27 -13.77 2.58 -22.81
C SER A 27 -14.43 3.25 -21.62
N PHE A 28 -14.60 4.58 -21.70
CA PHE A 28 -15.21 5.38 -20.63
C PHE A 28 -16.69 5.08 -20.39
N THR A 29 -17.37 4.41 -21.32
CA THR A 29 -18.76 4.00 -21.20
C THR A 29 -18.91 2.59 -20.63
N SER A 30 -17.84 1.79 -20.61
CA SER A 30 -17.87 0.42 -20.11
C SER A 30 -17.68 0.38 -18.59
N PRO A 31 -18.60 -0.21 -17.80
CA PRO A 31 -18.38 -0.43 -16.37
C PRO A 31 -17.14 -1.30 -16.09
N MET A 32 -16.79 -2.19 -17.02
CA MET A 32 -15.66 -3.10 -16.88
C MET A 32 -14.32 -2.36 -16.87
N PHE A 33 -14.22 -1.24 -17.59
CA PHE A 33 -13.04 -0.36 -17.58
C PHE A 33 -12.74 0.13 -16.16
N TYR A 34 -13.74 0.67 -15.46
CA TYR A 34 -13.59 1.15 -14.09
C TYR A 34 -13.35 0.00 -13.10
N LEU A 35 -13.96 -1.16 -13.31
CA LEU A 35 -13.70 -2.34 -12.49
C LEU A 35 -12.24 -2.78 -12.60
N HIS A 36 -11.68 -2.83 -13.80
CA HIS A 36 -10.26 -3.18 -13.99
C HIS A 36 -9.32 -2.16 -13.34
N ILE A 37 -9.63 -0.87 -13.40
CA ILE A 37 -8.87 0.17 -12.66
C ILE A 37 -8.92 -0.12 -11.16
N ALA A 38 -10.09 -0.41 -10.61
CA ALA A 38 -10.26 -0.68 -9.18
C ALA A 38 -9.53 -1.96 -8.74
N VAL A 39 -9.65 -3.04 -9.52
CA VAL A 39 -8.94 -4.31 -9.26
C VAL A 39 -7.43 -4.10 -9.34
N GLN A 40 -6.94 -3.42 -10.37
CA GLN A 40 -5.52 -3.17 -10.53
C GLN A 40 -4.98 -2.26 -9.41
N THR A 41 -5.77 -1.27 -8.97
CA THR A 41 -5.44 -0.41 -7.83
C THR A 41 -5.31 -1.25 -6.55
N HIS A 42 -6.28 -2.14 -6.30
CA HIS A 42 -6.24 -3.04 -5.16
C HIS A 42 -5.00 -3.95 -5.22
N LEU A 43 -4.66 -4.50 -6.38
CA LEU A 43 -3.45 -5.32 -6.56
C LEU A 43 -2.16 -4.52 -6.34
N PHE A 44 -2.10 -3.25 -6.76
CA PHE A 44 -0.99 -2.35 -6.41
C PHE A 44 -0.88 -2.15 -4.90
N THR A 45 -1.99 -1.87 -4.22
CA THR A 45 -2.02 -1.81 -2.74
C THR A 45 -1.51 -3.12 -2.13
N GLY A 46 -1.87 -4.27 -2.70
CA GLY A 46 -1.37 -5.58 -2.32
C GLY A 46 0.16 -5.74 -2.44
N LEU A 47 0.79 -5.15 -3.47
CA LEU A 47 2.26 -5.11 -3.57
C LEU A 47 2.87 -4.37 -2.38
N PHE A 48 2.32 -3.21 -2.01
CA PHE A 48 2.83 -2.46 -0.87
C PHE A 48 2.64 -3.24 0.44
N ILE A 49 1.47 -3.86 0.65
CA ILE A 49 1.20 -4.70 1.81
C ILE A 49 2.15 -5.90 1.87
N THR A 50 2.50 -6.48 0.71
CA THR A 50 3.52 -7.53 0.61
C THR A 50 4.91 -7.04 1.02
N ALA A 51 5.29 -5.83 0.58
CA ALA A 51 6.54 -5.21 1.01
C ALA A 51 6.57 -4.91 2.51
N HIS A 52 5.45 -4.42 3.04
CA HIS A 52 5.24 -4.15 4.46
C HIS A 52 5.42 -5.42 5.31
N ASP A 53 4.73 -6.51 4.96
CA ASP A 53 4.88 -7.78 5.67
C ASP A 53 6.33 -8.31 5.61
N ALA A 54 7.03 -8.07 4.50
CA ALA A 54 8.44 -8.37 4.40
C ALA A 54 9.31 -7.54 5.35
N MET A 55 8.95 -6.28 5.63
CA MET A 55 9.64 -5.44 6.65
C MET A 55 9.52 -6.03 8.06
N HIS A 56 8.40 -6.70 8.36
CA HIS A 56 8.19 -7.43 9.61
C HIS A 56 8.74 -8.87 9.63
N GLY A 57 9.22 -9.37 8.49
CA GLY A 57 9.71 -10.74 8.39
C GLY A 57 8.59 -11.79 8.26
N LEU A 58 7.39 -11.40 7.83
CA LEU A 58 6.20 -12.25 7.81
C LEU A 58 6.03 -13.08 6.54
N VAL A 59 6.81 -12.79 5.50
CA VAL A 59 6.79 -13.56 4.25
C VAL A 59 7.45 -14.93 4.46
N SER A 60 8.58 -14.98 5.18
CA SER A 60 9.36 -16.20 5.40
C SER A 60 10.15 -16.16 6.71
N PRO A 61 10.46 -17.30 7.36
CA PRO A 61 11.46 -17.32 8.43
C PRO A 61 12.85 -16.85 7.98
N ASN A 62 13.16 -16.94 6.68
CA ASN A 62 14.45 -16.52 6.14
C ASN A 62 14.45 -15.01 5.84
N ARG A 63 15.33 -14.27 6.52
CA ARG A 63 15.48 -12.81 6.38
C ARG A 63 15.86 -12.37 4.95
N ASN A 64 16.66 -13.16 4.23
CA ASN A 64 17.06 -12.82 2.86
C ASN A 64 15.88 -12.95 1.89
N VAL A 65 15.00 -13.93 2.11
CA VAL A 65 13.76 -14.08 1.32
C VAL A 65 12.85 -12.87 1.54
N ASN A 66 12.65 -12.43 2.78
CA ASN A 66 11.87 -11.22 3.06
C ASN A 66 12.47 -9.99 2.35
N LYS A 67 13.78 -9.76 2.49
CA LYS A 67 14.44 -8.64 1.81
C LYS A 67 14.23 -8.71 0.29
N GLY A 68 14.43 -9.88 -0.32
CA GLY A 68 14.24 -10.09 -1.75
C GLY A 68 12.81 -9.78 -2.21
N VAL A 69 11.81 -10.34 -1.53
CA VAL A 69 10.39 -10.12 -1.83
C VAL A 69 10.01 -8.65 -1.60
N GLY A 70 10.48 -8.04 -0.52
CA GLY A 70 10.26 -6.63 -0.22
C GLY A 70 10.83 -5.72 -1.31
N HIS A 71 12.09 -5.94 -1.71
CA HIS A 71 12.69 -5.19 -2.82
C HIS A 71 11.95 -5.38 -4.14
N LEU A 72 11.49 -6.60 -4.46
CA LEU A 72 10.71 -6.86 -5.65
C LEU A 72 9.38 -6.09 -5.60
N ALA A 73 8.63 -6.24 -4.52
CA ALA A 73 7.32 -5.62 -4.37
C ALA A 73 7.38 -4.08 -4.38
N THR A 74 8.36 -3.46 -3.71
CA THR A 74 8.50 -1.98 -3.74
C THR A 74 8.93 -1.47 -5.11
N ARG A 75 9.74 -2.24 -5.85
CA ARG A 75 10.14 -1.89 -7.21
C ARG A 75 8.97 -1.97 -8.19
N LEU A 76 8.19 -3.05 -8.12
CA LEU A 76 6.99 -3.22 -8.95
C LEU A 76 5.92 -2.16 -8.64
N PHE A 77 5.79 -1.75 -7.38
CA PHE A 77 4.81 -0.75 -6.96
C PHE A 77 5.06 0.62 -7.61
N ALA A 78 6.23 1.22 -7.35
CA ALA A 78 6.57 2.53 -7.91
C ALA A 78 8.08 2.79 -7.91
N ALA A 79 8.91 1.77 -8.19
CA ALA A 79 10.36 1.87 -8.10
C ALA A 79 10.86 2.42 -6.73
N LEU A 80 10.14 2.09 -5.65
CA LEU A 80 10.44 2.59 -4.31
C LEU A 80 11.63 1.87 -3.67
N SER A 81 12.36 2.59 -2.83
CA SER A 81 13.46 2.03 -2.05
C SER A 81 12.94 1.27 -0.83
N TYR A 82 13.10 -0.05 -0.83
CA TYR A 82 12.75 -0.91 0.31
C TYR A 82 13.51 -0.52 1.58
N SER A 83 14.80 -0.17 1.49
CA SER A 83 15.59 0.22 2.66
C SER A 83 15.06 1.49 3.31
N ARG A 84 14.70 2.49 2.50
CA ARG A 84 14.12 3.76 2.99
C ARG A 84 12.75 3.52 3.61
N LEU A 85 11.91 2.71 2.96
CA LEU A 85 10.61 2.32 3.51
C LEU A 85 10.77 1.60 4.84
N LEU A 86 11.68 0.62 4.95
CA LEU A 86 11.93 -0.12 6.19
C LEU A 86 12.40 0.79 7.34
N GLU A 87 13.27 1.75 7.06
CA GLU A 87 13.73 2.72 8.06
C GLU A 87 12.58 3.58 8.57
N LYS A 88 11.82 4.18 7.65
CA LYS A 88 10.69 5.05 7.97
C LYS A 88 9.55 4.30 8.66
N HIS A 89 9.29 3.07 8.24
CA HIS A 89 8.31 2.19 8.87
C HIS A 89 8.65 1.87 10.33
N LYS A 90 9.94 1.67 10.65
CA LYS A 90 10.36 1.51 12.05
C LYS A 90 10.10 2.77 12.88
N LEU A 91 10.38 3.95 12.33
CA LEU A 91 10.09 5.22 13.00
C LEU A 91 8.59 5.41 13.23
N HIS A 92 7.77 5.02 12.25
CA HIS A 92 6.31 5.01 12.38
C HIS A 92 5.83 4.15 13.55
N HIS A 93 6.36 2.95 13.71
CA HIS A 93 6.05 2.10 14.87
C HIS A 93 6.61 2.62 16.20
N GLN A 94 7.72 3.36 16.16
CA GLN A 94 8.37 3.85 17.37
C GLN A 94 7.72 5.11 17.93
N PHE A 95 7.23 6.00 17.07
CA PHE A 95 6.69 7.31 17.44
C PHE A 95 5.29 7.56 16.87
N PRO A 96 4.38 6.58 16.85
CA PRO A 96 3.18 6.64 16.02
C PRO A 96 2.33 7.87 16.35
N GLY A 97 1.96 8.65 15.34
CA GLY A 97 1.16 9.86 15.54
C GLY A 97 1.87 11.01 16.27
N GLU A 98 3.20 10.96 16.41
CA GLU A 98 4.02 12.00 17.03
C GLU A 98 4.94 12.69 16.01
N ALA A 99 5.74 13.66 16.46
CA ALA A 99 6.68 14.39 15.60
C ALA A 99 7.80 13.51 14.99
N GLY A 100 8.11 12.38 15.63
CA GLY A 100 9.10 11.42 15.13
C GLY A 100 8.57 10.48 14.03
N ASP A 101 7.25 10.40 13.85
CA ASP A 101 6.62 9.55 12.85
C ASP A 101 6.66 10.22 11.46
N PRO A 102 7.37 9.63 10.47
CA PRO A 102 7.45 10.20 9.14
C PRO A 102 6.10 10.21 8.41
N ASP A 103 5.14 9.41 8.86
CA ASP A 103 3.82 9.32 8.28
C ASP A 103 2.85 10.33 8.88
N TYR A 104 3.20 10.97 10.00
CA TYR A 104 2.35 11.93 10.69
C TYR A 104 2.64 13.38 10.29
N CYS A 105 1.59 14.16 10.03
CA CYS A 105 1.70 15.59 9.73
C CYS A 105 1.36 16.41 10.98
N THR A 106 2.40 16.88 11.67
CA THR A 106 2.27 17.71 12.88
C THR A 106 1.71 19.09 12.60
N THR A 107 1.88 19.61 11.37
CA THR A 107 1.51 20.99 11.03
C THR A 107 0.09 21.17 10.51
N SER A 108 -0.60 20.09 10.10
CA SER A 108 -1.93 20.20 9.51
C SER A 108 -2.72 18.89 9.52
N GLN A 109 -4.01 18.99 9.84
CA GLN A 109 -4.99 17.89 9.67
C GLN A 109 -5.67 17.93 8.29
N ASN A 110 -5.27 18.85 7.40
CA ASN A 110 -5.80 18.87 6.04
C ASN A 110 -5.27 17.67 5.24
N PHE A 111 -6.19 16.89 4.66
CA PHE A 111 -5.86 15.66 3.92
C PHE A 111 -4.78 15.86 2.84
N TRP A 112 -4.91 16.88 2.00
CA TRP A 112 -4.01 17.09 0.86
C TRP A 112 -2.61 17.53 1.30
N ARG A 113 -2.52 18.43 2.28
CA ARG A 113 -1.23 18.87 2.84
C ARG A 113 -0.49 17.70 3.50
N TRP A 114 -1.23 16.86 4.22
CA TRP A 114 -0.67 15.69 4.86
C TRP A 114 -0.22 14.65 3.83
N TRP A 115 -1.06 14.32 2.85
CA TRP A 115 -0.69 13.38 1.79
C TRP A 115 0.59 13.79 1.04
N PHE A 116 0.74 15.08 0.73
CA PHE A 116 1.97 15.58 0.11
C PHE A 116 3.18 15.50 1.04
N SER A 117 3.01 15.76 2.34
CA SER A 117 4.07 15.56 3.34
C SER A 117 4.51 14.11 3.41
N PHE A 118 3.56 13.18 3.48
CA PHE A 118 3.79 11.74 3.46
C PHE A 118 4.57 11.30 2.21
N LEU A 119 4.11 11.67 1.01
CA LEU A 119 4.77 11.27 -0.23
C LEU A 119 6.23 11.71 -0.31
N LYS A 120 6.57 12.92 0.16
CA LYS A 120 7.95 13.42 0.16
C LYS A 120 8.89 12.57 1.01
N ASN A 121 8.38 11.81 1.99
CA ASN A 121 9.18 10.87 2.76
C ASN A 121 9.56 9.61 1.98
N TYR A 122 8.92 9.30 0.85
CA TYR A 122 9.09 8.03 0.14
C TYR A 122 9.46 8.17 -1.34
N VAL A 123 8.94 9.21 -2.00
CA VAL A 123 9.10 9.44 -3.44
C VAL A 123 10.17 10.50 -3.68
N SER A 124 11.08 10.22 -4.60
CA SER A 124 12.08 11.15 -5.12
C SER A 124 11.86 11.40 -6.61
N ILE A 125 12.59 12.35 -7.17
CA ILE A 125 12.53 12.66 -8.61
C ILE A 125 12.86 11.44 -9.49
N TRP A 126 13.69 10.51 -8.99
CA TRP A 126 14.12 9.34 -9.75
C TRP A 126 12.98 8.37 -10.04
N GLN A 127 11.97 8.26 -9.18
CA GLN A 127 10.80 7.44 -9.47
C GLN A 127 10.06 7.96 -10.71
N PHE A 128 9.92 9.28 -10.83
CA PHE A 128 9.31 9.90 -12.01
C PHE A 128 10.14 9.68 -13.27
N VAL A 129 11.47 9.77 -13.17
CA VAL A 129 12.38 9.48 -14.30
C VAL A 129 12.26 8.01 -14.74
N ILE A 130 12.28 7.07 -13.79
CA ILE A 130 12.14 5.64 -14.09
C ILE A 130 10.78 5.37 -14.75
N PHE A 131 9.70 5.94 -14.20
CA PHE A 131 8.36 5.80 -14.78
C PHE A 131 8.29 6.38 -16.18
N ALA A 132 8.87 7.56 -16.42
CA ALA A 132 8.91 8.18 -17.73
C ALA A 132 9.67 7.32 -18.75
N VAL A 133 10.84 6.78 -18.37
CA VAL A 133 11.63 5.89 -19.24
C VAL A 133 10.86 4.62 -19.56
N VAL A 134 10.34 3.91 -18.54
CA VAL A 134 9.59 2.67 -18.74
C VAL A 134 8.31 2.91 -19.55
N PHE A 135 7.60 4.02 -19.29
CA PHE A 135 6.42 4.41 -20.05
C PHE A 135 6.74 4.58 -21.55
N ASN A 136 7.78 5.35 -21.88
CA ASN A 136 8.16 5.58 -23.27
C ASN A 136 8.64 4.30 -23.98
N VAL A 137 9.34 3.42 -23.26
CA VAL A 137 9.75 2.12 -23.81
C VAL A 137 8.54 1.22 -24.07
N LEU A 138 7.62 1.10 -23.11
CA LEU A 138 6.43 0.26 -23.27
C LEU A 138 5.49 0.78 -24.36
N GLN A 139 5.43 2.10 -24.56
CA GLN A 139 4.58 2.72 -25.59
C GLN A 139 4.94 2.30 -27.03
N ILE A 140 6.12 1.68 -27.24
CA ILE A 140 6.49 1.09 -28.54
C ILE A 140 5.53 -0.06 -28.91
N TRP A 141 4.98 -0.78 -27.93
CA TRP A 141 4.13 -1.95 -28.14
C TRP A 141 2.73 -1.83 -27.51
N VAL A 142 2.54 -0.89 -26.59
CA VAL A 142 1.32 -0.76 -25.78
C VAL A 142 0.66 0.58 -26.05
N ASP A 143 -0.66 0.59 -26.19
CA ASP A 143 -1.43 1.83 -26.32
C ASP A 143 -1.19 2.78 -25.14
N GLN A 144 -1.07 4.08 -25.46
CA GLN A 144 -0.76 5.10 -24.47
C GLN A 144 -1.85 5.21 -23.39
N LEU A 145 -3.13 5.11 -23.77
CA LEU A 145 -4.23 5.18 -22.81
C LEU A 145 -4.23 3.95 -21.91
N ASN A 146 -3.90 2.76 -22.42
CA ASN A 146 -3.74 1.57 -21.59
C ASN A 146 -2.65 1.77 -20.52
N LEU A 147 -1.50 2.33 -20.88
CA LEU A 147 -0.44 2.64 -19.90
C LEU A 147 -0.92 3.66 -18.86
N ILE A 148 -1.63 4.71 -19.27
CA ILE A 148 -2.14 5.74 -18.35
C ILE A 148 -3.17 5.14 -17.39
N PHE A 149 -4.21 4.49 -17.92
CA PHE A 149 -5.38 4.09 -17.12
C PHE A 149 -5.22 2.76 -16.40
N PHE A 150 -4.41 1.83 -16.92
CA PHE A 150 -4.23 0.52 -16.29
C PHE A 150 -2.90 0.37 -15.56
N TRP A 151 -1.91 1.24 -15.77
CA TRP A 151 -0.64 1.18 -15.05
C TRP A 151 -0.39 2.40 -14.16
N ILE A 152 -0.35 3.60 -14.72
CA ILE A 152 -0.01 4.83 -13.98
C ILE A 152 -1.10 5.17 -12.97
N LEU A 153 -2.34 5.31 -13.43
CA LEU A 153 -3.46 5.74 -12.58
C LEU A 153 -3.68 4.77 -11.40
N PRO A 154 -3.71 3.44 -11.57
CA PRO A 154 -3.87 2.52 -10.45
C PRO A 154 -2.73 2.60 -9.42
N SER A 155 -1.49 2.83 -9.86
CA SER A 155 -0.36 3.01 -8.94
C SER A 155 -0.54 4.26 -8.07
N VAL A 156 -1.01 5.37 -8.66
CA VAL A 156 -1.32 6.61 -7.94
C VAL A 156 -2.50 6.43 -7.00
N LEU A 157 -3.59 5.80 -7.46
CA LEU A 157 -4.76 5.52 -6.64
C LEU A 157 -4.42 4.63 -5.44
N ALA A 158 -3.50 3.67 -5.60
CA ALA A 158 -3.04 2.84 -4.51
C ALA A 158 -2.30 3.66 -3.44
N THR A 159 -1.53 4.71 -3.82
CA THR A 159 -0.94 5.62 -2.83
C THR A 159 -1.98 6.36 -2.00
N PHE A 160 -3.10 6.77 -2.61
CA PHE A 160 -4.22 7.38 -1.89
C PHE A 160 -4.90 6.40 -0.96
N GLN A 161 -5.13 5.17 -1.44
CA GLN A 161 -5.74 4.09 -0.65
C GLN A 161 -4.89 3.78 0.59
N LEU A 162 -3.59 3.54 0.40
CA LEU A 162 -2.63 3.28 1.49
C LEU A 162 -2.58 4.44 2.47
N PHE A 163 -2.43 5.67 2.00
CA PHE A 163 -2.38 6.84 2.87
C PHE A 163 -3.69 7.02 3.65
N TYR A 164 -4.84 6.86 3.00
CA TYR A 164 -6.12 7.07 3.66
C TYR A 164 -6.35 6.03 4.77
N PHE A 165 -6.21 4.74 4.45
CA PHE A 165 -6.54 3.65 5.37
C PHE A 165 -5.42 3.31 6.36
N GLY A 166 -4.16 3.44 5.95
CA GLY A 166 -2.98 3.11 6.75
C GLY A 166 -2.32 4.28 7.47
N THR A 167 -2.71 5.53 7.18
CA THR A 167 -2.07 6.71 7.79
C THR A 167 -3.08 7.74 8.29
N TYR A 168 -3.80 8.39 7.37
CA TYR A 168 -4.65 9.54 7.69
C TYR A 168 -5.81 9.18 8.62
N ARG A 169 -6.64 8.21 8.24
CA ARG A 169 -7.79 7.80 9.05
C ARG A 169 -7.37 7.27 10.43
N PRO A 170 -6.37 6.36 10.56
CA PRO A 170 -5.97 5.85 11.86
C PRO A 170 -5.40 6.94 12.77
N HIS A 171 -4.53 7.82 12.25
CA HIS A 171 -3.75 8.74 13.09
C HIS A 171 -4.26 10.18 13.19
N ARG A 172 -5.26 10.60 12.41
CA ARG A 172 -5.79 11.98 12.50
C ARG A 172 -6.35 12.30 13.89
N LEU A 173 -6.28 13.57 14.28
CA LEU A 173 -6.86 14.10 15.50
C LEU A 173 -8.41 14.10 15.45
N PRO A 174 -9.10 14.14 16.60
CA PRO A 174 -8.56 14.09 17.97
C PRO A 174 -8.15 12.67 18.39
N HIS A 175 -7.02 12.54 19.07
CA HIS A 175 -6.66 11.27 19.74
C HIS A 175 -7.50 11.08 21.00
N THR A 176 -7.84 9.83 21.30
CA THR A 176 -8.71 9.44 22.42
C THR A 176 -8.09 8.29 23.19
N GLU A 177 -8.45 8.09 24.45
CA GLU A 177 -7.92 7.01 25.32
C GLU A 177 -7.84 5.62 24.63
N PRO A 178 -8.85 5.13 23.89
CA PRO A 178 -8.77 3.82 23.23
C PRO A 178 -7.75 3.72 22.08
N MET A 179 -7.14 4.84 21.68
CA MET A 179 -6.10 4.87 20.64
C MET A 179 -4.70 4.73 21.23
N MET A 180 -4.56 4.86 22.56
CA MET A 180 -3.29 4.80 23.26
C MET A 180 -2.82 3.34 23.41
N PRO A 181 -1.50 3.08 23.39
CA PRO A 181 -0.41 4.04 23.22
C PRO A 181 -0.09 4.40 21.74
N HIS A 182 -0.75 3.75 20.78
CA HIS A 182 -0.33 3.76 19.37
C HIS A 182 -0.86 4.96 18.55
N HIS A 183 -1.56 5.90 19.17
CA HIS A 183 -2.26 7.02 18.51
C HIS A 183 -3.00 6.62 17.22
N SER A 184 -3.57 5.42 17.18
CA SER A 184 -4.14 4.83 15.96
C SER A 184 -5.54 4.26 16.23
N ARG A 185 -6.31 4.04 15.16
CA ARG A 185 -7.68 3.51 15.23
C ARG A 185 -7.80 2.24 14.41
N THR A 186 -8.72 1.38 14.84
CA THR A 186 -9.24 0.29 14.03
C THR A 186 -10.34 0.76 13.07
N GLN A 187 -10.47 0.08 11.92
CA GLN A 187 -11.54 0.29 10.96
C GLN A 187 -12.86 -0.30 11.45
N LYS A 188 -13.90 0.55 11.48
CA LYS A 188 -15.27 0.13 11.81
C LYS A 188 -15.92 -0.56 10.61
N GLY A 189 -16.93 -1.38 10.90
CA GLY A 189 -17.68 -2.11 9.88
C GLY A 189 -17.17 -3.54 9.67
N PRO A 190 -17.72 -4.24 8.65
CA PRO A 190 -17.50 -5.65 8.44
C PRO A 190 -16.11 -5.97 7.89
N HIS A 191 -15.64 -7.20 8.13
CA HIS A 191 -14.31 -7.66 7.71
C HIS A 191 -14.08 -7.63 6.20
N TRP A 192 -15.10 -7.94 5.39
CA TRP A 192 -14.97 -7.87 3.93
C TRP A 192 -14.60 -6.46 3.46
N TRP A 193 -15.08 -5.42 4.15
CA TRP A 193 -14.74 -4.04 3.80
C TRP A 193 -13.30 -3.72 4.16
N ALA A 194 -12.80 -4.19 5.30
CA ALA A 194 -11.40 -4.02 5.68
C ALA A 194 -10.45 -4.73 4.69
N MET A 195 -10.83 -5.91 4.18
CA MET A 195 -10.11 -6.59 3.12
C MET A 195 -10.07 -5.75 1.84
N LEU A 196 -11.24 -5.35 1.30
CA LEU A 196 -11.31 -4.63 0.02
C LEU A 196 -10.66 -3.24 0.09
N SER A 197 -10.80 -2.55 1.22
CA SER A 197 -10.28 -1.20 1.38
C SER A 197 -8.77 -1.14 1.52
N CYS A 198 -8.12 -2.07 2.24
CA CYS A 198 -6.66 -2.07 2.38
C CYS A 198 -6.09 -3.38 2.97
N TYR A 199 -6.54 -4.57 2.55
CA TYR A 199 -5.99 -5.86 3.02
C TYR A 199 -5.99 -5.99 4.57
N PHE A 200 -7.07 -5.57 5.24
CA PHE A 200 -7.18 -5.51 6.70
C PHE A 200 -6.22 -4.54 7.40
N PHE A 201 -5.39 -3.79 6.68
CA PHE A 201 -4.47 -2.80 7.25
C PHE A 201 -5.21 -1.63 7.94
N GLY A 202 -6.49 -1.43 7.64
CA GLY A 202 -7.34 -0.52 8.41
C GLY A 202 -7.53 -0.94 9.88
N TYR A 203 -7.20 -2.17 10.26
CA TYR A 203 -7.04 -2.61 11.66
C TYR A 203 -5.66 -2.22 12.18
N HIS A 204 -5.37 -0.92 12.06
CA HIS A 204 -4.04 -0.36 12.23
C HIS A 204 -3.60 -0.38 13.70
N PHE A 205 -4.54 -0.24 14.63
CA PHE A 205 -4.27 -0.40 16.06
C PHE A 205 -3.80 -1.81 16.38
N GLU A 206 -4.52 -2.82 15.87
CA GLU A 206 -4.18 -4.23 16.04
C GLU A 206 -2.83 -4.57 15.39
N HIS A 207 -2.50 -3.90 14.28
CA HIS A 207 -1.20 -4.01 13.64
C HIS A 207 -0.06 -3.44 14.50
N HIS A 208 -0.23 -2.25 15.10
CA HIS A 208 0.77 -1.70 16.03
C HIS A 208 0.91 -2.52 17.31
N GLU A 209 -0.20 -3.04 17.83
CA GLU A 209 -0.21 -3.90 19.02
C GLU A 209 0.43 -5.26 18.75
N SER A 210 0.24 -5.81 17.55
CA SER A 210 0.82 -7.09 17.14
C SER A 210 1.50 -7.01 15.76
N PRO A 211 2.69 -6.38 15.65
CA PRO A 211 3.36 -6.18 14.37
C PRO A 211 3.83 -7.48 13.71
N ARG A 212 3.82 -8.59 14.45
CA ARG A 212 4.15 -9.92 13.94
C ARG A 212 2.93 -10.70 13.44
N THR A 213 1.74 -10.11 13.50
CA THR A 213 0.54 -10.71 12.93
C THR A 213 0.43 -10.32 11.47
N PRO A 214 0.40 -11.29 10.54
CA PRO A 214 0.27 -10.97 9.13
C PRO A 214 -1.10 -10.37 8.82
N TRP A 215 -1.16 -9.54 7.77
CA TRP A 215 -2.37 -8.76 7.45
C TRP A 215 -3.63 -9.63 7.35
N TRP A 216 -3.53 -10.84 6.78
CA TRP A 216 -4.66 -11.75 6.60
C TRP A 216 -5.18 -12.38 7.89
N LYS A 217 -4.54 -12.11 9.03
CA LYS A 217 -4.98 -12.55 10.37
C LYS A 217 -5.39 -11.42 11.30
N LEU A 218 -5.20 -10.15 10.92
CA LEU A 218 -5.56 -9.00 11.77
C LEU A 218 -7.03 -9.00 12.18
N TYR A 219 -7.93 -9.50 11.32
CA TYR A 219 -9.35 -9.61 11.64
C TYR A 219 -9.64 -10.49 12.87
N GLN A 220 -8.77 -11.47 13.15
CA GLN A 220 -8.92 -12.36 14.30
C GLN A 220 -8.61 -11.61 15.60
N LEU A 221 -7.59 -10.74 15.59
CA LEU A 221 -7.24 -9.90 16.74
C LEU A 221 -8.35 -8.91 17.06
N LYS A 222 -8.91 -8.26 16.03
CA LYS A 222 -10.02 -7.34 16.19
C LYS A 222 -11.21 -7.99 16.91
N ASN A 223 -11.54 -9.24 16.58
CA ASN A 223 -12.66 -9.95 17.20
C ASN A 223 -12.42 -10.34 18.66
N GLN A 224 -11.16 -10.40 19.10
CA GLN A 224 -10.80 -10.68 20.49
C GLN A 224 -10.87 -9.42 21.37
N GLN A 225 -10.87 -8.23 20.77
CA GLN A 225 -10.97 -6.94 21.47
C GLN A 225 -12.41 -6.45 21.66
N VAL A 226 -13.40 -7.16 21.10
CA VAL A 226 -14.84 -6.86 21.22
C VAL A 226 -15.45 -7.61 22.39
#